data_AF-X1EGW0-F1
#
_entry.id   AF-X1EGW0-F1
#
_cell.length_a   1.000
_cell.length_b   1.000
_cell.length_c   1.000
_cell.angle_alpha   90.00
_cell.angle_beta   90.00
_cell.angle_gamma   90.00
#
_symmetry.space_group_name_H-M   'P 1'
#
loop_
_entity.id
_entity.type
_entity.pdbx_description
1 polymer ?
#
loop_
_entity_poly.entity_id
_entity_poly.type
_entity_poly.pdbx_seq_one_letter_code
_entity_poly.pdbx_strand_id
1 'polypeptide(L)' 'MEAKEHTDKIIEGMLEAVVITDLNGTIRRVNNEFEEGSGWKREEAVGKTAIELGIMSKEENQRIEKEVIPRLMKEGFVRN' A
#
# COMPACT_ATOMS: atom_id res chain seq x y z
N MET A 1 21.44 -8.25 -3.13
CA MET A 1 20.43 -9.22 -2.64
C MET A 1 20.09 -8.96 -1.18
N GLU A 2 21.09 -8.71 -0.31
CA GLU A 2 20.90 -8.39 1.11
C GLU A 2 20.01 -7.17 1.43
N ALA A 3 20.10 -6.07 0.65
CA ALA A 3 19.32 -4.87 0.92
C ALA A 3 17.79 -5.11 0.82
N LYS A 4 17.36 -5.95 -0.13
CA LYS A 4 15.94 -6.27 -0.31
C LYS A 4 15.41 -7.14 0.85
N GLU A 5 16.17 -8.16 1.24
CA GLU A 5 15.80 -9.04 2.35
C GLU A 5 15.68 -8.29 3.69
N HIS A 6 16.53 -7.29 3.92
CA HIS A 6 16.45 -6.50 5.15
C HIS A 6 15.18 -5.64 5.20
N THR A 7 14.85 -4.97 4.10
CA THR A 7 13.60 -4.20 3.97
C THR A 7 12.37 -5.10 4.07
N ASP A 8 12.43 -6.30 3.50
CA ASP A 8 11.31 -7.25 3.55
C ASP A 8 10.99 -7.66 5.00
N LYS A 9 12.02 -7.99 5.79
CA LYS A 9 11.87 -8.33 7.21
C LYS A 9 11.36 -7.18 8.06
N ILE A 10 11.79 -5.95 7.78
CA ILE A 10 11.32 -4.77 8.51
C ILE A 10 9.82 -4.59 8.31
N ILE A 11 9.35 -4.67 7.06
CA ILE A 11 7.93 -4.48 6.72
C ILE A 11 7.07 -5.62 7.28
N GLU A 12 7.55 -6.87 7.24
CA GLU A 12 6.83 -7.99 7.87
C GLU A 12 6.79 -7.91 9.40
N GLY A 13 7.70 -7.17 10.03
CA GLY A 13 7.71 -7.00 11.49
C GLY A 13 6.89 -5.81 11.99
N MET A 14 6.26 -5.03 11.10
CA MET A 14 5.45 -3.88 11.49
C MET A 14 4.08 -4.34 11.99
N LEU A 15 3.67 -3.85 13.17
CA LEU A 15 2.38 -4.19 13.80
C LEU A 15 1.16 -3.52 13.15
N GLU A 16 1.37 -2.74 12.09
CA GLU A 16 0.32 -2.09 11.32
C GLU A 16 0.28 -2.68 9.92
N ALA A 17 -0.90 -2.69 9.30
CA ALA A 17 -1.03 -3.10 7.91
C ALA A 17 -0.22 -2.16 7.00
N VAL A 18 0.68 -2.75 6.21
CA VAL A 18 1.52 -2.04 5.24
C VAL A 18 1.18 -2.51 3.84
N VAL A 19 0.91 -1.54 2.96
CA VAL A 19 0.67 -1.78 1.53
C VAL A 19 1.69 -0.96 0.74
N ILE A 20 2.39 -1.63 -0.17
CA ILE A 20 3.26 -0.98 -1.15
C ILE A 20 2.56 -1.04 -2.50
N THR A 21 2.36 0.13 -3.12
CA THR A 21 1.80 0.26 -4.47
C THR A 21 2.80 0.87 -5.42
N ASP A 22 2.56 0.72 -6.72
CA ASP A 22 3.15 1.63 -7.71
C ASP A 22 2.36 2.95 -7.80
N LEU A 23 2.78 3.82 -8.72
CA LEU A 23 2.14 5.12 -8.94
C LEU A 23 0.74 5.05 -9.56
N ASN A 24 0.36 3.90 -10.12
CA ASN A 24 -1.01 3.66 -10.60
C ASN A 24 -1.90 3.06 -9.50
N GLY A 25 -1.41 2.96 -8.26
CA GLY A 25 -2.13 2.38 -7.14
C GLY A 25 -2.22 0.85 -7.18
N THR A 26 -1.49 0.18 -8.08
CA THR A 26 -1.47 -1.29 -8.12
C THR A 26 -0.61 -1.81 -6.98
N ILE A 27 -1.19 -2.68 -6.14
CA ILE A 27 -0.54 -3.30 -5.00
C ILE A 27 0.58 -4.20 -5.51
N ARG A 28 1.80 -3.93 -5.04
CA ARG A 28 3.00 -4.73 -5.33
C ARG A 28 3.37 -5.63 -4.16
N ARG A 29 3.03 -5.22 -2.93
CA ARG A 29 3.28 -6.02 -1.73
C ARG A 29 2.36 -5.61 -0.58
N VAL A 30 2.08 -6.58 0.28
CA VAL A 30 1.44 -6.40 1.58
C VAL A 30 2.18 -7.23 2.65
N ASN A 31 2.11 -6.80 3.91
CA ASN A 31 2.60 -7.57 5.07
C ASN A 31 1.50 -8.48 5.64
N ASN A 32 1.86 -9.29 6.65
CA ASN A 32 0.93 -10.19 7.32
C ASN A 32 -0.22 -9.45 8.02
N GLU A 33 0.05 -8.31 8.66
CA GLU A 33 -0.98 -7.51 9.35
C GLU A 33 -2.03 -6.97 8.38
N PHE A 34 -1.69 -6.71 7.11
CA PHE A 34 -2.69 -6.42 6.10
C PHE A 34 -3.61 -7.62 5.85
N GLU A 35 -3.08 -8.84 5.76
CA GLU A 35 -3.89 -10.04 5.53
C GLU A 35 -4.83 -10.30 6.72
N GLU A 36 -4.32 -10.14 7.95
CA GLU A 36 -5.10 -10.29 9.17
C GLU A 36 -6.17 -9.21 9.32
N GLY A 37 -5.82 -7.94 9.06
CA GLY A 37 -6.72 -6.81 9.27
C GLY A 37 -7.77 -6.63 8.16
N SER A 38 -7.42 -6.93 6.91
CA SER A 38 -8.33 -6.78 5.76
C SER A 38 -9.09 -8.05 5.42
N GLY A 39 -8.57 -9.22 5.79
CA GLY A 39 -9.12 -10.53 5.42
C GLY A 39 -8.72 -11.02 4.02
N TRP A 40 -8.03 -10.20 3.22
CA TRP A 40 -7.53 -10.58 1.91
C TRP A 40 -6.20 -11.32 1.99
N LYS A 41 -6.04 -12.40 1.22
CA LYS A 41 -4.72 -13.02 1.08
C LYS A 41 -3.82 -12.21 0.17
N ARG A 42 -2.50 -12.25 0.43
CA ARG A 42 -1.48 -11.56 -0.37
C ARG A 42 -1.62 -11.90 -1.86
N GLU A 43 -1.89 -13.16 -2.18
CA GLU A 43 -2.04 -13.65 -3.56
C GLU A 43 -3.30 -13.10 -4.26
N GLU A 44 -4.31 -12.69 -3.50
CA GLU A 44 -5.56 -12.11 -4.01
C GLU A 44 -5.46 -10.59 -4.16
N ALA A 45 -4.62 -9.95 -3.34
CA ALA A 45 -4.45 -8.51 -3.27
C ALA A 45 -3.38 -7.98 -4.24
N VAL A 46 -2.25 -8.69 -4.36
CA VAL A 46 -1.15 -8.26 -5.25
C VAL A 46 -1.63 -8.24 -6.70
N GLY A 47 -1.34 -7.14 -7.41
CA GLY A 47 -1.78 -6.90 -8.78
C GLY A 47 -3.12 -6.20 -8.91
N LYS A 48 -3.84 -5.95 -7.81
CA LYS A 48 -5.08 -5.16 -7.77
C LYS A 48 -4.86 -3.80 -7.12
N THR A 49 -5.84 -2.92 -7.24
CA THR A 49 -5.94 -1.65 -6.52
C THR A 49 -6.79 -1.78 -5.26
N ALA A 50 -6.64 -0.87 -4.30
CA ALA A 50 -7.48 -0.84 -3.10
C ALA A 50 -8.98 -0.65 -3.40
N ILE A 51 -9.32 -0.01 -4.53
CA ILE A 51 -10.71 0.13 -5.00
C ILE A 51 -11.25 -1.22 -5.46
N GLU A 52 -10.49 -1.98 -6.26
CA GLU A 52 -10.93 -3.30 -6.76
C GLU A 52 -11.15 -4.31 -5.63
N LEU A 53 -10.42 -4.15 -4.52
CA LEU A 53 -10.59 -4.94 -3.30
C LEU A 53 -11.72 -4.43 -2.40
N GLY A 54 -12.33 -3.28 -2.71
CA GLY A 54 -13.35 -2.64 -1.87
C GLY A 54 -12.83 -2.11 -0.53
N ILE A 55 -11.52 -1.96 -0.38
CA ILE A 55 -10.86 -1.43 0.83
C ILE A 55 -10.98 0.09 0.89
N MET A 56 -11.02 0.74 -0.27
CA MET A 56 -11.06 2.20 -0.39
C MET A 56 -12.21 2.63 -1.30
N SER A 57 -12.91 3.69 -0.92
CA SER A 57 -13.95 4.30 -1.76
C SER A 57 -13.35 5.05 -2.95
N LYS A 58 -14.15 5.26 -4.01
CA LYS A 58 -13.72 6.04 -5.18
C LYS A 58 -13.46 7.50 -4.79
N GLU A 59 -14.23 8.03 -3.87
CA GLU A 59 -14.11 9.40 -3.37
C GLU A 59 -12.79 9.60 -2.63
N GLU A 60 -12.40 8.65 -1.78
CA GLU A 60 -11.10 8.66 -1.10
C GLU A 60 -9.94 8.55 -2.07
N ASN A 61 -10.02 7.65 -3.06
CA ASN A 61 -8.97 7.52 -4.07
C ASN A 61 -8.82 8.81 -4.89
N GLN A 62 -9.92 9.45 -5.29
CA GLN A 62 -9.87 10.74 -5.99
C GLN A 62 -9.24 11.84 -5.13
N ARG A 63 -9.48 11.84 -3.82
CA ARG A 63 -8.81 12.78 -2.89
C ARG A 63 -7.31 12.52 -2.85
N ILE A 64 -6.88 11.24 -2.76
CA ILE A 64 -5.47 10.86 -2.78
C ILE A 64 -4.81 11.33 -4.08
N GLU A 65 -5.42 11.06 -5.23
CA GLU A 65 -4.91 11.47 -6.54
C GLU A 65 -4.76 12.99 -6.68
N LYS A 66 -5.72 13.76 -6.17
CA LYS A 66 -5.73 15.23 -6.31
C LYS A 66 -4.87 15.95 -5.29
N GLU A 67 -4.75 15.42 -4.07
CA GLU A 67 -4.15 16.15 -2.95
C GLU A 67 -2.86 15.50 -2.43
N VAL A 68 -2.84 14.17 -2.33
CA VAL A 68 -1.73 13.43 -1.72
C VAL A 68 -0.64 13.14 -2.75
N ILE A 69 -0.99 12.65 -3.94
CA ILE A 69 -0.01 12.30 -4.98
C ILE A 69 0.82 13.52 -5.41
N PRO A 70 0.26 14.71 -5.69
CA PRO A 70 1.07 15.86 -6.09
C PRO A 70 2.07 16.28 -5.00
N ARG A 71 1.67 16.19 -3.72
CA ARG A 71 2.54 16.46 -2.58
C ARG A 71 3.63 15.41 -2.45
N LEU A 72 3.28 14.13 -2.56
CA LEU A 72 4.24 13.02 -2.56
C LEU A 72 5.29 13.19 -3.64
N MET A 73 4.89 13.55 -4.86
CA MET A 73 5.82 13.76 -5.98
C MET A 73 6.74 14.97 -5.77
N LYS A 74 6.29 15.98 -5.03
CA LYS A 74 7.06 17.19 -4.73
C LYS A 74 7.99 17.03 -3.53
N GLU A 75 7.52 16.36 -2.48
CA GLU A 75 8.14 16.32 -1.15
C GLU A 75 8.84 14.97 -0.87
N GLY A 76 8.55 13.94 -1.67
CA GLY A 76 9.07 12.58 -1.50
C GLY A 76 8.38 11.77 -0.40
N PHE A 77 7.61 12.41 0.48
CA PHE A 77 6.79 11.76 1.50
C PHE A 77 5.55 12.61 1.84
N VAL A 78 4.48 11.96 2.32
CA VAL A 78 3.31 12.63 2.90
C VAL A 78 2.93 11.90 4.19
N ARG A 79 2.70 12.65 5.26
CA ARG A 79 2.18 12.14 6.54
C ARG A 79 0.91 12.93 6.87
N ASN A 80 -0.11 12.22 7.36
CA ASN A 80 -1.36 12.80 7.85
C ASN A 80 -1.20 13.33 9.27
#